data_AF-A0A3R8QIG6-F1
#
_entry.id   AF-A0A3R8QIG6-F1
#
_cell.length_a   1.000
_cell.length_b   1.000
_cell.length_c   1.000
_cell.angle_alpha   90.00
_cell.angle_beta   90.00
_cell.angle_gamma   90.00
#
_symmetry.space_group_name_H-M   'P 1'
#
loop_
_entity.id
_entity.type
_entity.pdbx_description
1 polymer ?
#
loop_
_entity_poly.entity_id
_entity_poly.type
_entity_poly.pdbx_seq_one_letter_code
_entity_poly.pdbx_strand_id
1 'polypeptide(L)'
;MTAPRPDGPGRNAGPAATPTDHPAPDAPAPTPGHAHAAAAATPAPTPAPTPAPTPDAGTQPHLAPVAADPREPALALRGLTKVYGSQVAVDTLTLDIPRGSFYGLVGPNGAGKTTAIMMATGLLRPDAGAAFVCGHDVWGTGIP
;
A
#
# COMPACT_ATOMS: atom_id res chain seq x y z
N MET A 1 70.61 -44.58 9.63
CA MET A 1 70.67 -43.98 10.98
C MET A 1 69.34 -43.26 11.20
N THR A 2 68.45 -43.56 12.13
CA THR A 2 68.34 -44.62 13.14
C THR A 2 66.86 -44.72 13.49
N ALA A 3 66.49 -45.94 13.89
CA ALA A 3 65.20 -46.54 14.16
C ALA A 3 64.27 -45.82 15.18
N PRO A 4 63.01 -46.29 15.32
CA PRO A 4 61.91 -45.59 15.99
C PRO A 4 61.76 -45.92 17.49
N ARG A 5 60.88 -45.13 18.14
CA ARG A 5 60.08 -45.30 19.38
C ARG A 5 60.55 -46.26 20.49
N PRO A 6 60.32 -45.86 21.75
CA PRO A 6 59.53 -46.74 22.62
C PRO A 6 58.44 -46.02 23.44
N ASP A 7 57.59 -46.89 23.98
CA ASP A 7 56.30 -46.71 24.64
C ASP A 7 56.29 -45.92 25.96
N GLY A 8 55.07 -45.49 26.33
CA GLY A 8 54.74 -44.79 27.58
C GLY A 8 54.95 -45.63 28.85
N PRO A 9 54.56 -45.11 30.04
CA PRO A 9 53.18 -45.35 30.49
C PRO A 9 52.59 -44.26 31.42
N GLY A 10 51.28 -44.40 31.72
CA GLY A 10 50.65 -43.89 32.95
C GLY A 10 49.77 -42.65 32.77
N ARG A 11 48.46 -42.81 32.49
CA ARG A 11 47.38 -42.85 33.51
C ARG A 11 47.40 -41.66 34.48
N ASN A 12 46.56 -40.66 34.21
CA ASN A 12 45.54 -40.28 35.19
C ASN A 12 44.39 -39.54 34.49
N ALA A 13 43.27 -40.25 34.34
CA ALA A 13 41.98 -39.66 34.06
C ALA A 13 41.55 -38.87 35.30
N GLY A 14 41.81 -37.56 35.29
CA GLY A 14 41.10 -36.65 36.19
C GLY A 14 39.63 -36.58 35.77
N PRO A 15 38.68 -36.46 36.72
CA PRO A 15 37.26 -36.43 36.39
C PRO A 15 36.97 -35.25 35.46
N ALA A 16 36.19 -35.53 34.40
CA ALA A 16 35.59 -34.50 33.59
C ALA A 16 34.84 -33.55 34.52
N ALA A 17 35.27 -32.30 34.59
CA ALA A 17 34.49 -31.25 35.21
C ALA A 17 33.16 -31.20 34.44
N THR A 18 32.10 -31.66 35.09
CA THR A 18 30.73 -31.43 34.65
C THR A 18 30.56 -29.93 34.41
N PRO A 19 30.02 -29.50 33.27
CA PRO A 19 29.52 -28.14 33.16
C PRO A 19 28.43 -28.03 34.23
N THR A 20 28.68 -27.23 35.25
CA THR A 20 27.63 -26.83 36.19
C THR A 20 26.66 -26.00 35.36
N ASP A 21 25.54 -26.61 34.98
CA ASP A 21 24.37 -25.94 34.45
C ASP A 21 23.87 -25.01 35.57
N HIS A 22 24.35 -23.77 35.54
CA HIS A 22 23.77 -22.72 36.36
C HIS A 22 22.45 -22.37 35.68
N PRO A 23 21.29 -22.60 36.33
CA PRO A 23 20.03 -22.14 35.77
C PRO A 23 20.15 -20.63 35.55
N ALA A 24 19.80 -20.19 34.34
CA ALA A 24 19.67 -18.77 34.05
C ALA A 24 18.75 -18.14 35.11
N PRO A 25 19.08 -16.95 35.64
CA PRO A 25 18.18 -16.27 36.58
C PRO A 25 16.82 -16.07 35.91
N ASP A 26 15.76 -16.43 36.63
CA ASP A 26 14.38 -16.20 36.21
C ASP A 26 14.23 -14.76 35.71
N ALA A 27 13.81 -14.62 34.45
CA ALA A 27 13.51 -13.32 33.88
C ALA A 27 12.42 -12.65 34.73
N PRO A 28 12.55 -11.36 35.09
CA PRO A 28 11.51 -10.69 35.84
C PRO A 28 10.21 -10.70 35.02
N ALA A 29 9.10 -11.03 35.70
CA ALA A 29 7.76 -11.04 35.11
C ALA A 29 7.48 -9.70 34.38
N PRO A 30 6.80 -9.72 33.22
CA PRO A 30 6.46 -8.51 32.51
C PRO A 30 5.59 -7.62 33.40
N THR A 31 6.04 -6.39 33.64
CA THR A 31 5.27 -5.39 34.38
C THR A 31 3.97 -5.14 33.63
N PRO A 32 2.80 -5.15 34.28
CA PRO A 32 1.56 -4.73 33.65
C PRO A 32 1.74 -3.28 33.17
N GLY A 33 1.74 -3.08 31.85
CA GLY A 33 1.79 -1.75 31.26
C GLY A 33 0.64 -0.92 31.81
N HIS A 34 0.96 0.23 32.38
CA HIS A 34 -0.03 1.22 32.78
C HIS A 34 -0.84 1.58 31.54
N ALA A 35 -2.09 1.09 31.48
CA ALA A 35 -3.03 1.44 30.44
C ALA A 35 -3.17 2.97 30.44
N HIS A 36 -2.77 3.60 29.33
CA HIS A 36 -3.10 5.00 29.10
C HIS A 36 -4.62 5.04 28.94
N ALA A 37 -5.32 5.45 30.01
CA ALA A 37 -6.75 5.67 29.98
C ALA A 37 -7.02 6.77 28.96
N ALA A 38 -7.42 6.37 27.74
CA ALA A 38 -7.96 7.29 26.76
C ALA A 38 -9.19 7.93 27.39
N ALA A 39 -9.08 9.22 27.72
CA ALA A 39 -10.22 10.03 28.12
C ALA A 39 -11.30 9.87 27.04
N ALA A 40 -12.44 9.32 27.42
CA ALA A 40 -13.58 9.13 26.53
C ALA A 40 -14.08 10.49 26.06
N ALA A 41 -13.70 10.88 24.84
CA ALA A 41 -14.37 11.93 24.12
C ALA A 41 -15.76 11.39 23.73
N THR A 42 -16.82 12.01 24.24
CA THR A 42 -18.19 11.76 23.82
C THR A 42 -18.27 11.89 22.28
N PRO A 43 -18.68 10.84 21.53
CA PRO A 43 -18.86 10.98 20.09
C PRO A 43 -20.02 11.95 19.84
N ALA A 44 -19.77 12.99 19.03
CA ALA A 44 -20.83 13.81 18.47
C ALA A 44 -21.79 12.91 17.65
N PRO A 45 -23.10 13.20 17.61
CA PRO A 45 -24.03 12.41 16.81
C PRO A 45 -23.63 12.47 15.33
N THR A 46 -23.32 11.31 14.74
CA THR A 46 -23.12 11.15 13.30
C THR A 46 -24.41 11.58 12.58
N PRO A 47 -24.37 12.55 11.64
CA PRO A 47 -25.54 12.84 10.82
C PRO A 47 -25.90 11.58 10.02
N ALA A 48 -27.18 11.22 10.02
CA ALA A 48 -27.68 10.07 9.25
C ALA A 48 -27.28 10.23 7.77
N PRO A 49 -26.85 9.14 7.09
CA PRO A 49 -26.54 9.22 5.67
C PRO A 49 -27.81 9.62 4.91
N THR A 50 -27.73 10.69 4.12
CA THR A 50 -28.75 11.02 3.12
C THR A 50 -28.96 9.78 2.25
N PRO A 51 -30.21 9.35 1.98
CA PRO A 51 -30.45 8.21 1.10
C PRO A 51 -29.83 8.49 -0.27
N ALA A 52 -28.97 7.57 -0.71
CA ALA A 52 -28.40 7.62 -2.05
C ALA A 52 -29.55 7.61 -3.07
N PRO A 53 -29.46 8.37 -4.19
CA PRO A 53 -30.44 8.29 -5.24
C PRO A 53 -30.53 6.84 -5.73
N THR A 54 -31.74 6.27 -5.72
CA THR A 54 -31.99 4.92 -6.25
C THR A 54 -31.58 4.93 -7.72
N PRO A 55 -30.65 4.07 -8.17
CA PRO A 55 -30.30 4.00 -9.58
C PRO A 55 -31.53 3.55 -10.34
N ASP A 56 -32.06 4.43 -11.20
CA ASP A 56 -33.15 4.06 -12.11
C ASP A 56 -32.64 2.92 -12.99
N ALA A 57 -33.29 1.75 -12.91
CA ALA A 57 -32.82 0.48 -13.47
C ALA A 57 -32.67 0.49 -15.02
N GLY A 58 -33.00 1.61 -15.67
CA GLY A 58 -32.80 1.85 -17.10
C GLY A 58 -31.71 2.86 -17.47
N THR A 59 -30.98 3.47 -16.52
CA THR A 59 -29.92 4.44 -16.86
C THR A 59 -28.68 3.71 -17.34
N GLN A 60 -28.51 3.59 -18.66
CA GLN A 60 -27.20 3.28 -19.20
C GLN A 60 -26.23 4.41 -18.81
N PRO A 61 -24.99 4.09 -18.41
CA PRO A 61 -24.01 5.12 -18.11
C PRO A 61 -23.77 5.93 -19.38
N HIS A 62 -24.31 7.15 -19.43
CA HIS A 62 -24.00 8.08 -20.49
C HIS A 62 -22.59 8.61 -20.23
N LEU A 63 -21.60 7.97 -20.84
CA LEU A 63 -20.25 8.49 -20.88
C LEU A 63 -20.28 9.72 -21.79
N ALA A 64 -20.24 10.90 -21.18
CA ALA A 64 -20.05 12.13 -21.93
C ALA A 64 -18.78 12.01 -22.79
N PRO A 65 -18.77 12.57 -24.01
CA PRO A 65 -17.55 12.67 -24.80
C PRO A 65 -16.43 13.32 -23.99
N VAL A 66 -15.20 12.89 -24.23
CA VAL A 66 -14.01 13.50 -23.61
C VAL A 66 -13.93 14.96 -24.06
N ALA A 67 -13.93 15.87 -23.09
CA ALA A 67 -13.85 17.31 -23.31
C ALA A 67 -12.51 17.69 -23.94
N ALA A 68 -12.56 18.62 -24.89
CA ALA A 68 -11.37 19.14 -25.57
C ALA A 68 -10.46 19.92 -24.61
N ASP A 69 -11.05 20.68 -23.66
CA ASP A 69 -10.31 21.37 -22.61
C ASP A 69 -10.27 20.50 -21.34
N PRO A 70 -9.11 20.01 -20.90
CA PRO A 70 -8.98 19.20 -19.69
C PRO A 70 -9.23 19.98 -18.39
N ARG A 71 -9.51 21.29 -18.44
CA ARG A 71 -9.82 22.12 -17.27
C ARG A 71 -11.29 22.16 -16.87
N GLU A 72 -12.17 21.78 -17.79
CA GLU A 72 -13.61 21.76 -17.57
C GLU A 72 -14.06 20.70 -16.55
N PRO A 73 -13.69 19.40 -16.71
CA PRO A 73 -14.10 18.36 -15.76
C PRO A 73 -13.39 18.48 -14.39
N ALA A 74 -13.92 17.78 -13.39
CA ALA A 74 -13.28 17.66 -12.08
C ALA A 74 -12.01 16.79 -12.16
N LEU A 75 -12.03 15.75 -12.98
CA LEU A 75 -10.87 14.91 -13.30
C LEU A 75 -10.82 14.70 -14.82
N ALA A 76 -9.66 14.96 -15.42
CA ALA A 76 -9.38 14.64 -16.82
C ALA A 76 -8.14 13.75 -16.91
N LEU A 77 -8.32 12.55 -17.46
CA LEU A 77 -7.25 11.60 -17.75
C LEU A 77 -7.02 11.58 -19.25
N ARG A 78 -5.76 11.70 -19.68
CA ARG A 78 -5.38 11.75 -21.10
C ARG A 78 -4.30 10.71 -21.37
N GLY A 79 -4.69 9.57 -21.94
CA GLY A 79 -3.78 8.50 -22.35
C GLY A 79 -2.92 7.92 -21.22
N LEU A 80 -3.44 7.86 -20.00
CA LEU A 80 -2.69 7.36 -18.84
C LEU A 80 -2.22 5.92 -19.06
N THR A 81 -0.92 5.71 -18.95
CA THR A 81 -0.30 4.40 -19.18
C THR A 81 0.64 4.03 -18.04
N LYS A 82 0.56 2.77 -17.59
CA LYS A 82 1.48 2.18 -16.61
C LYS A 82 1.93 0.79 -17.01
N VAL A 83 3.24 0.58 -16.99
CA VAL A 83 3.91 -0.68 -17.25
C VAL A 83 4.77 -1.07 -16.06
N TYR A 84 4.64 -2.33 -15.62
CA TYR A 84 5.49 -2.94 -14.60
C TYR A 84 6.26 -4.11 -15.22
N GLY A 85 7.55 -3.89 -15.51
CA GLY A 85 8.35 -4.89 -16.21
C GLY A 85 7.75 -5.20 -17.59
N SER A 86 7.27 -6.43 -17.78
CA SER A 86 6.59 -6.86 -19.01
C SER A 86 5.06 -6.73 -18.98
N GLN A 87 4.47 -6.36 -17.84
CA GLN A 87 3.02 -6.28 -17.68
C GLN A 87 2.53 -4.85 -17.84
N VAL A 88 1.64 -4.62 -18.81
CA VAL A 88 0.88 -3.36 -18.90
C VAL A 88 -0.27 -3.44 -17.90
N ALA A 89 -0.24 -2.57 -16.88
CA ALA A 89 -1.28 -2.51 -15.85
C ALA A 89 -2.42 -1.56 -16.23
N VAL A 90 -2.10 -0.49 -16.95
CA VAL A 90 -3.07 0.44 -17.53
C VAL A 90 -2.56 0.84 -18.91
N ASP A 91 -3.40 0.73 -19.91
CA ASP A 91 -3.07 1.03 -21.31
C ASP A 91 -3.91 2.21 -21.81
N THR A 92 -3.27 3.35 -22.05
CA THR A 92 -3.85 4.52 -22.75
C THR A 92 -5.22 4.97 -22.20
N LEU A 93 -5.40 4.98 -20.88
CA LEU A 93 -6.67 5.32 -20.23
C LEU A 93 -7.01 6.81 -20.43
N THR A 94 -8.14 7.06 -21.08
CA THR A 94 -8.72 8.41 -21.27
C THR A 94 -10.13 8.44 -20.70
N LEU A 95 -10.36 9.37 -19.77
CA LEU A 95 -11.62 9.47 -19.03
C LEU A 95 -11.80 10.90 -18.52
N ASP A 96 -13.03 11.40 -18.62
CA ASP A 96 -13.45 12.63 -17.94
C ASP A 96 -14.50 12.33 -16.88
N ILE A 97 -14.32 12.94 -15.71
CA ILE A 97 -15.31 12.96 -14.63
C ILE A 97 -15.82 14.39 -14.51
N PRO A 98 -17.05 14.67 -14.97
CA PRO A 98 -17.64 15.99 -14.84
C PRO A 98 -17.78 16.41 -13.37
N ARG A 99 -17.80 17.72 -13.13
CA ARG A 99 -18.03 18.27 -11.80
C ARG A 99 -19.40 17.83 -11.27
N GLY A 100 -19.48 17.55 -9.96
CA GLY A 100 -20.73 17.11 -9.32
C GLY A 100 -21.17 15.68 -9.66
N SER A 101 -20.33 14.90 -10.35
CA SER A 101 -20.65 13.52 -10.71
C SER A 101 -19.93 12.52 -9.81
N PHE A 102 -20.48 11.31 -9.70
CA PHE A 102 -19.89 10.20 -8.96
C PHE A 102 -19.67 9.00 -9.89
N TYR A 103 -18.44 8.48 -9.93
CA TYR A 103 -18.04 7.39 -10.81
C TYR A 103 -17.44 6.25 -9.99
N GLY A 104 -17.77 5.01 -10.34
CA GLY A 104 -17.17 3.81 -9.80
C GLY A 104 -16.35 3.08 -10.86
N LEU A 105 -15.12 2.68 -10.50
CA LEU A 105 -14.29 1.83 -11.35
C LEU A 105 -14.50 0.36 -10.96
N VAL A 106 -15.03 -0.45 -11.88
CA VAL A 106 -15.42 -1.84 -11.63
C VAL A 106 -14.67 -2.78 -12.56
N GLY A 107 -14.29 -3.96 -12.07
CA GLY A 107 -13.55 -4.97 -12.84
C GLY A 107 -12.90 -6.02 -11.92
N PRO A 108 -12.36 -7.11 -12.46
CA PRO A 108 -11.73 -8.17 -11.67
C PRO A 108 -10.46 -7.69 -10.95
N ASN A 109 -9.97 -8.50 -10.01
CA ASN A 109 -8.67 -8.26 -9.39
C ASN A 109 -7.56 -8.28 -10.45
N GLY A 110 -6.59 -7.37 -10.33
CA GLY A 110 -5.52 -7.22 -11.32
C GLY A 110 -5.88 -6.40 -12.56
N ALA A 111 -7.14 -5.95 -12.74
CA ALA A 111 -7.54 -5.13 -13.89
C ALA A 111 -6.96 -3.69 -13.91
N GLY A 112 -6.01 -3.35 -13.04
CA GLY A 112 -5.38 -2.02 -13.01
C GLY A 112 -6.18 -0.92 -12.29
N LYS A 113 -7.29 -1.24 -11.60
CA LYS A 113 -8.16 -0.23 -10.96
C LYS A 113 -7.43 0.66 -9.95
N THR A 114 -6.77 0.05 -8.98
CA THR A 114 -6.00 0.76 -7.96
C THR A 114 -4.86 1.54 -8.59
N THR A 115 -4.19 0.95 -9.59
CA THR A 115 -3.14 1.62 -10.38
C THR A 115 -3.67 2.88 -11.07
N ALA A 116 -4.83 2.81 -11.73
CA ALA A 116 -5.46 3.94 -12.38
C ALA A 116 -5.82 5.05 -11.39
N ILE A 117 -6.42 4.69 -10.24
CA ILE A 117 -6.76 5.65 -9.18
C ILE A 117 -5.48 6.32 -8.63
N MET A 118 -4.45 5.54 -8.30
CA MET A 118 -3.19 6.08 -7.79
C MET A 118 -2.50 7.02 -8.78
N MET A 119 -2.57 6.74 -10.08
CA MET A 119 -2.04 7.64 -11.11
C MET A 119 -2.85 8.93 -11.23
N ALA A 120 -4.17 8.83 -11.20
CA ALA A 120 -5.08 9.96 -11.27
C ALA A 120 -4.93 10.91 -10.06
N THR A 121 -4.64 10.37 -8.87
CA THR A 121 -4.54 11.13 -7.62
C THR A 121 -3.13 11.61 -7.28
N GLY A 122 -2.14 11.40 -8.15
CA GLY A 122 -0.78 11.87 -7.90
C GLY A 122 0.07 10.96 -6.98
N LEU A 123 -0.40 9.77 -6.64
CA LEU A 123 0.30 8.83 -5.75
C LEU A 123 1.25 7.89 -6.49
N LEU A 124 1.04 7.68 -7.78
CA LEU A 124 1.87 6.82 -8.62
C LEU A 124 2.14 7.49 -9.96
N ARG A 125 3.39 7.77 -10.30
CA ARG A 125 3.70 8.44 -11.57
C ARG A 125 3.39 7.52 -12.77
N PRO A 126 2.60 7.97 -13.76
CA PRO A 126 2.41 7.24 -15.00
C PRO A 126 3.69 7.19 -15.82
N ASP A 127 3.81 6.19 -16.69
CA ASP A 127 4.92 6.10 -17.65
C ASP A 127 4.64 6.96 -18.90
N ALA A 128 3.36 7.16 -19.23
CA ALA A 128 2.93 8.10 -20.27
C ALA A 128 1.54 8.67 -19.98
N GLY A 129 1.22 9.78 -20.65
CA GLY A 129 -0.06 10.49 -20.50
C GLY A 129 -0.03 11.57 -19.43
N ALA A 130 -1.20 12.16 -19.19
CA ALA A 130 -1.39 13.26 -18.24
C ALA A 130 -2.67 13.07 -17.41
N ALA A 131 -2.68 13.66 -16.22
CA ALA A 131 -3.82 13.69 -15.32
C ALA A 131 -4.03 15.12 -14.84
N PHE A 132 -5.27 15.60 -14.90
CA PHE A 132 -5.66 16.93 -14.47
C PHE A 132 -6.74 16.82 -13.38
N VAL A 133 -6.54 17.50 -12.26
CA VAL A 133 -7.54 17.62 -11.18
C VAL A 133 -7.95 19.08 -11.10
N CYS A 134 -9.24 19.34 -11.30
CA CYS A 134 -9.79 20.70 -11.36
C CYS A 134 -9.02 21.62 -12.34
N GLY A 135 -8.51 21.05 -13.43
CA GLY A 135 -7.70 21.75 -14.44
C GLY A 135 -6.24 21.99 -14.09
N HIS A 136 -5.77 21.52 -12.93
CA HIS A 136 -4.36 21.52 -12.58
C HIS A 136 -3.71 20.21 -13.02
N ASP A 137 -2.62 20.29 -13.77
CA ASP A 137 -1.81 19.13 -14.10
C ASP A 137 -1.18 18.59 -12.81
N VAL A 138 -1.49 17.33 -12.48
CA VAL A 138 -1.03 16.64 -11.27
C VAL A 138 0.48 16.39 -11.32
N TRP A 139 1.04 16.20 -12.52
CA TRP A 139 2.42 15.78 -12.72
C TRP A 139 3.30 16.84 -13.37
N GLY A 140 2.69 17.96 -13.76
CA GLY A 140 3.34 19.18 -14.20
C GLY A 140 4.11 19.86 -13.07
N THR A 141 5.08 20.70 -13.44
CA THR A 141 5.96 21.37 -12.50
C THR A 141 5.23 22.49 -11.76
N GLY A 142 4.82 22.21 -10.52
CA GLY A 142 4.42 23.22 -9.53
C GLY A 142 2.92 23.44 -9.38
N ILE A 143 2.43 23.22 -8.16
CA ILE A 143 1.21 23.87 -7.65
C ILE A 143 1.59 25.36 -7.50
N PRO A 144 0.91 26.31 -8.16
CA PRO A 144 1.17 27.73 -7.91
C PRO A 144 0.87 28.12 -6.46
#